data_AF-A0A830HPV5-F1
#
_entry.id   AF-A0A830HPV5-F1
#
_cell.length_a   1.000
_cell.length_b   1.000
_cell.length_c   1.000
_cell.angle_alpha   90.00
_cell.angle_beta   90.00
_cell.angle_gamma   90.00
#
_symmetry.space_group_name_H-M   'P 1'
#
loop_
_entity.id
_entity.type
_entity.pdbx_description
1 polymer ?
#
loop_
_entity_poly.entity_id
_entity_poly.type
_entity_poly.pdbx_seq_one_letter_code
_entity_poly.pdbx_strand_id
1 'polypeptide(L)'
;MDKVVRRSSSRRPPADGEACYFPRDLSRGAFGGDVFCLQHFLKRQGALNEAPSGYFGEKTEKAVEKWQSREGILPSNGILAWTSRTRYAKVNGLPQPRPGVAAGASTSDGKERTCIDVCSEHSGVQDCQTRCVRNDGERLHACREACQVTFSTACDRAYPASAPGGAKNYRDCLAHLTRSCHETCKEYTS
;
A
#
# COMPACT_ATOMS: atom_id res chain seq x y z
N MET A 1 -2.02 43.15 -15.93
CA MET A 1 -2.98 42.15 -15.39
C MET A 1 -2.46 40.77 -15.77
N ASP A 2 -1.53 40.24 -15.00
CA ASP A 2 -0.83 39.01 -15.35
C ASP A 2 -1.55 37.82 -14.71
N LYS A 3 -2.36 37.14 -15.51
CA LYS A 3 -3.00 35.88 -15.13
C LYS A 3 -1.91 34.83 -14.95
N VAL A 4 -1.51 34.59 -13.71
CA VAL A 4 -0.75 33.39 -13.33
C VAL A 4 -1.67 32.19 -13.55
N VAL A 5 -1.57 31.58 -14.74
CA VAL A 5 -2.13 30.25 -15.01
C VAL A 5 -1.38 29.27 -14.11
N ARG A 6 -2.01 28.90 -12.99
CA ARG A 6 -1.57 27.78 -12.17
C ARG A 6 -1.71 26.51 -13.02
N ARG A 7 -0.63 26.12 -13.69
CA ARG A 7 -0.52 24.83 -14.39
C ARG A 7 -0.87 23.74 -13.38
N SER A 8 -1.98 23.05 -13.65
CA SER A 8 -2.34 21.79 -13.02
C SER A 8 -1.11 20.89 -13.03
N SER A 9 -0.55 20.60 -11.86
CA SER A 9 0.51 19.63 -11.69
C SER A 9 0.00 18.33 -12.30
N SER A 10 0.54 17.93 -13.45
CA SER A 10 0.25 16.62 -14.03
C SER A 10 0.62 15.60 -12.96
N ARG A 11 -0.40 14.99 -12.35
CA ARG A 11 -0.21 13.90 -11.39
C ARG A 11 0.28 12.74 -12.23
N ARG A 12 1.60 12.65 -12.39
CA ARG A 12 2.20 11.49 -13.01
C ARG A 12 1.77 10.31 -12.13
N PRO A 13 1.12 9.28 -12.69
CA PRO A 13 0.87 8.07 -11.94
C PRO A 13 2.21 7.57 -11.37
N PRO A 14 2.22 6.96 -10.18
CA PRO A 14 3.44 6.41 -9.60
C PRO A 14 4.10 5.50 -10.63
N ALA A 15 5.44 5.56 -10.71
CA ALA A 15 6.16 4.64 -11.59
C ALA A 15 5.86 3.20 -11.15
N ASP A 16 6.05 2.25 -12.07
CA ASP A 16 5.89 0.83 -11.76
C ASP A 16 6.71 0.44 -10.52
N GLY A 17 6.02 -0.14 -9.52
CA GLY A 17 6.62 -0.49 -8.21
C GLY A 17 6.57 0.61 -7.14
N GLU A 18 6.22 1.86 -7.48
CA GLU A 18 6.05 2.95 -6.50
C GLU A 18 4.62 3.12 -5.98
N ALA A 19 3.68 2.37 -6.56
CA ALA A 19 2.28 2.37 -6.19
C ALA A 19 2.07 1.71 -4.82
N CYS A 20 1.23 2.32 -3.99
CA CYS A 20 0.80 1.72 -2.72
C CYS A 20 -0.44 0.86 -2.93
N TYR A 21 -0.46 -0.30 -2.30
CA TYR A 21 -1.61 -1.20 -2.32
C TYR A 21 -2.29 -1.11 -0.95
N PHE A 22 -3.60 -0.87 -0.95
CA PHE A 22 -4.37 -0.74 0.29
C PHE A 22 -5.42 -1.85 0.33
N PRO A 23 -5.07 -3.06 0.80
CA PRO A 23 -6.00 -4.20 0.86
C PRO A 23 -7.06 -4.05 1.95
N ARG A 24 -6.78 -3.24 2.97
CA ARG A 24 -7.61 -3.01 4.15
C ARG A 24 -7.77 -1.52 4.43
N ASP A 25 -8.69 -1.20 5.32
CA ASP A 25 -8.84 0.16 5.84
C ASP A 25 -7.72 0.46 6.84
N LEU A 26 -7.21 1.69 6.81
CA LEU A 26 -6.15 2.15 7.71
C LEU A 26 -6.66 3.30 8.58
N SER A 27 -6.46 3.17 9.88
CA SER A 27 -6.78 4.16 10.90
C SER A 27 -5.68 4.15 11.96
N ARG A 28 -5.79 5.06 12.94
CA ARG A 28 -4.85 5.14 14.06
C ARG A 28 -4.63 3.78 14.72
N GLY A 29 -3.37 3.43 14.96
CA GLY A 29 -2.94 2.14 15.51
C GLY A 29 -2.63 1.08 14.46
N ALA A 30 -3.01 1.26 13.19
CA ALA A 30 -2.60 0.38 12.11
C ALA A 30 -1.07 0.39 11.95
N PHE A 31 -0.49 -0.75 11.61
CA PHE A 31 0.92 -0.87 11.27
C PHE A 31 1.10 -1.80 10.06
N GLY A 32 2.19 -1.64 9.31
CA GLY A 32 2.51 -2.47 8.15
C GLY A 32 3.13 -1.72 6.98
N GLY A 33 3.47 -2.48 5.93
CA GLY A 33 4.00 -1.97 4.67
C GLY A 33 3.00 -1.08 3.91
N ASP A 34 1.69 -1.32 4.06
CA ASP A 34 0.64 -0.44 3.53
C ASP A 34 0.66 0.95 4.19
N VAL A 35 0.83 1.01 5.51
CA VAL A 35 1.01 2.25 6.26
C VAL A 35 2.32 2.94 5.87
N PHE A 36 3.42 2.19 5.76
CA PHE A 36 4.72 2.74 5.35
C PHE A 36 4.64 3.38 3.96
N CYS A 37 4.00 2.70 3.01
CA CYS A 37 3.79 3.23 1.66
C CYS A 37 2.88 4.47 1.69
N LEU A 38 1.78 4.43 2.45
CA LEU A 38 0.90 5.59 2.64
C LEU A 38 1.67 6.81 3.14
N GLN A 39 2.54 6.63 4.13
CA GLN A 39 3.35 7.72 4.69
C GLN A 39 4.32 8.29 3.66
N HIS A 40 4.97 7.45 2.84
CA HIS A 40 5.77 7.92 1.70
C HIS A 40 4.94 8.74 0.72
N PHE A 41 3.76 8.26 0.35
CA PHE A 41 2.83 8.99 -0.50
C PHE A 41 2.44 10.34 0.09
N LEU A 42 1.99 10.39 1.35
CA LEU A 42 1.58 11.61 2.03
C LEU A 42 2.72 12.61 2.17
N LYS A 43 3.95 12.13 2.36
CA LYS A 43 5.16 12.96 2.38
C LYS A 43 5.41 13.60 1.01
N ARG A 44 5.31 12.84 -0.08
CA ARG A 44 5.41 13.38 -1.46
C ARG A 44 4.30 14.39 -1.77
N GLN A 45 3.12 14.22 -1.19
CA GLN A 45 2.01 15.19 -1.31
C GLN A 45 2.19 16.44 -0.42
N GLY A 46 3.26 16.55 0.38
CA GLY A 46 3.44 17.64 1.34
C GLY A 46 2.36 17.66 2.45
N ALA A 47 1.80 16.49 2.76
CA ALA A 47 0.83 16.31 3.83
C ALA A 47 1.46 15.78 5.12
N LEU A 48 2.58 15.05 5.02
CA LEU A 48 3.31 14.49 6.15
C LEU A 48 4.77 14.96 6.17
N ASN A 49 5.26 15.41 7.33
CA ASN A 49 6.64 15.89 7.50
C ASN A 49 7.53 14.89 8.26
N GLU A 50 7.03 13.71 8.61
CA GLU A 50 7.78 12.69 9.34
C GLU A 50 8.51 11.71 8.41
N ALA A 51 9.45 10.96 8.96
CA ALA A 51 9.98 9.78 8.29
C ALA A 51 8.91 8.66 8.33
N PRO A 52 8.62 7.98 7.22
CA PRO A 52 7.77 6.79 7.21
C PRO A 52 8.28 5.77 8.22
N SER A 53 7.39 5.33 9.10
CA SER A 53 7.68 4.41 10.19
C SER A 53 6.99 3.05 10.01
N GLY A 54 5.96 3.00 9.16
CA GLY A 54 5.07 1.86 9.08
C GLY A 54 4.03 1.82 10.21
N TYR A 55 3.96 2.85 11.07
CA TYR A 55 2.96 2.99 12.13
C TYR A 55 2.04 4.19 11.91
N PHE A 56 0.73 3.95 11.98
CA PHE A 56 -0.31 4.96 11.76
C PHE A 56 -0.62 5.67 13.08
N GLY A 57 0.17 6.68 13.41
CA GLY A 57 -0.07 7.57 14.56
C GLY A 57 -0.89 8.81 14.21
N GLU A 58 -0.99 9.73 15.17
CA GLU A 58 -1.73 11.00 15.04
C GLU A 58 -1.31 11.83 13.83
N LYS A 59 -0.02 11.93 13.56
CA LYS A 59 0.50 12.74 12.46
C LYS A 59 0.15 12.13 11.11
N THR A 60 0.10 10.80 11.02
CA THR A 60 -0.40 10.10 9.83
C THR A 60 -1.89 10.37 9.63
N GLU A 61 -2.71 10.31 10.69
CA GLU A 61 -4.14 10.61 10.65
C GLU A 61 -4.42 12.03 10.14
N LYS A 62 -3.78 13.03 10.74
CA LYS A 62 -3.88 14.44 10.29
C LYS A 62 -3.40 14.63 8.85
N ALA A 63 -2.38 13.89 8.42
CA ALA A 63 -1.90 13.93 7.04
C ALA A 63 -2.91 13.30 6.06
N VAL A 64 -3.57 12.20 6.43
CA VAL A 64 -4.65 11.60 5.64
C VAL A 64 -5.83 12.56 5.55
N GLU A 65 -6.25 13.16 6.65
CA GLU A 65 -7.32 14.16 6.68
C GLU A 65 -7.03 15.32 5.73
N LYS A 66 -5.82 15.90 5.81
CA LYS A 66 -5.37 16.98 4.93
C LYS A 66 -5.37 16.56 3.46
N TRP A 67 -4.92 15.34 3.15
CA TRP A 67 -4.97 14.79 1.81
C TRP A 67 -6.41 14.59 1.32
N GLN A 68 -7.29 14.06 2.16
CA GLN A 68 -8.72 13.89 1.86
C GLN A 68 -9.38 15.22 1.50
N SER A 69 -9.16 16.26 2.31
CA SER A 69 -9.73 17.58 2.05
C SER A 69 -9.22 18.18 0.73
N ARG A 70 -7.94 18.00 0.42
CA ARG A 70 -7.35 18.45 -0.86
C ARG A 70 -7.91 17.69 -2.07
N GLU A 71 -8.25 16.42 -1.90
CA GLU A 71 -8.84 15.58 -2.95
C GLU A 71 -10.36 15.69 -3.06
N GLY A 72 -11.02 16.41 -2.15
CA GLY A 72 -12.48 16.47 -2.06
C GLY A 72 -13.11 15.14 -1.63
N ILE A 73 -12.40 14.34 -0.83
CA ILE A 73 -12.92 13.07 -0.28
C ILE A 73 -13.71 13.38 0.99
N LEU A 74 -14.95 12.90 1.04
CA LEU A 74 -15.81 12.99 2.22
C LEU A 74 -16.12 11.59 2.80
N PRO A 75 -16.14 11.44 4.14
CA PRO A 75 -15.67 12.42 5.12
C PRO A 75 -14.14 12.60 5.05
N SER A 76 -13.66 13.81 5.31
CA SER A 76 -12.24 14.07 5.58
C SER A 76 -11.99 13.84 7.08
N ASN A 77 -11.85 12.59 7.49
CA ASN A 77 -11.78 12.18 8.90
C ASN A 77 -10.45 11.51 9.28
N GLY A 78 -9.46 11.52 8.39
CA GLY A 78 -8.15 10.89 8.65
C GLY A 78 -8.14 9.37 8.55
N ILE A 79 -9.25 8.73 8.19
CA ILE A 79 -9.34 7.27 8.02
C ILE A 79 -9.24 6.92 6.53
N LEU A 80 -8.26 6.08 6.17
CA LEU A 80 -8.10 5.57 4.81
C LEU A 80 -9.07 4.40 4.54
N ALA A 81 -10.36 4.67 4.55
CA ALA A 81 -11.42 3.71 4.27
C ALA A 81 -11.72 3.58 2.76
N TRP A 82 -12.76 2.80 2.42
CA TRP A 82 -13.26 2.56 1.06
C TRP A 82 -13.16 3.77 0.10
N THR A 83 -13.79 4.90 0.44
CA THR A 83 -13.84 6.09 -0.45
C THR A 83 -12.45 6.64 -0.73
N SER A 84 -11.57 6.64 0.29
CA SER A 84 -10.19 7.09 0.16
C SER A 84 -9.36 6.15 -0.71
N ARG A 85 -9.46 4.83 -0.45
CA ARG A 85 -8.75 3.80 -1.21
C ARG A 85 -9.17 3.79 -2.68
N THR A 86 -10.46 3.89 -2.95
CA THR A 86 -11.04 4.01 -4.31
C THR A 86 -10.55 5.27 -4.99
N ARG A 87 -10.59 6.43 -4.31
CA ARG A 87 -10.07 7.67 -4.88
C ARG A 87 -8.59 7.57 -5.21
N TYR A 88 -7.77 7.03 -4.30
CA TYR A 88 -6.35 6.78 -4.53
C TYR A 88 -6.13 5.87 -5.73
N ALA A 89 -6.81 4.73 -5.80
CA ALA A 89 -6.65 3.79 -6.92
C ALA A 89 -7.02 4.46 -8.25
N LYS A 90 -8.13 5.20 -8.28
CA LYS A 90 -8.62 5.87 -9.50
C LYS A 90 -7.63 6.90 -10.03
N VAL A 91 -7.08 7.76 -9.17
CA VAL A 91 -6.15 8.80 -9.61
C VAL A 91 -4.77 8.26 -10.02
N ASN A 92 -4.41 7.06 -9.56
CA ASN A 92 -3.15 6.41 -9.87
C ASN A 92 -3.27 5.29 -10.93
N GLY A 93 -4.44 5.10 -11.55
CA GLY A 93 -4.65 4.07 -12.57
C GLY A 93 -4.57 2.64 -12.04
N LEU A 94 -4.82 2.43 -10.74
CA LEU A 94 -4.79 1.12 -10.11
C LEU A 94 -6.18 0.45 -10.14
N PRO A 95 -6.24 -0.88 -10.15
CA PRO A 95 -7.45 -1.62 -9.85
C PRO A 95 -8.13 -1.11 -8.58
N GLN A 96 -9.44 -0.92 -8.66
CA GLN A 96 -10.21 -0.45 -7.51
C GLN A 96 -10.31 -1.56 -6.46
N PRO A 97 -10.27 -1.23 -5.16
CA PRO A 97 -10.65 -2.16 -4.11
C PRO A 97 -12.01 -2.78 -4.44
N ARG A 98 -12.22 -4.07 -4.16
CA ARG A 98 -13.55 -4.68 -4.30
C ARG A 98 -14.31 -4.56 -2.97
N PRO A 99 -15.56 -4.07 -2.96
CA PRO A 99 -16.32 -4.01 -1.71
C PRO A 99 -16.73 -5.44 -1.33
N GLY A 100 -16.48 -5.84 -0.07
CA GLY A 100 -17.01 -7.09 0.48
C GLY A 100 -16.18 -8.36 0.24
N VAL A 101 -14.92 -8.27 -0.19
CA VAL A 101 -14.00 -9.42 -0.19
C VAL A 101 -12.90 -9.15 0.81
N ALA A 102 -13.10 -9.60 2.05
CA ALA A 102 -11.99 -9.77 2.99
C ALA A 102 -10.91 -10.62 2.29
N ALA A 103 -9.63 -10.32 2.53
CA ALA A 103 -8.51 -11.13 2.06
C ALA A 103 -8.69 -12.57 2.61
N GLY A 104 -9.34 -13.45 1.84
CA GLY A 104 -9.73 -14.80 2.27
C GLY A 104 -11.15 -15.25 1.90
N ALA A 105 -12.03 -14.38 1.38
CA ALA A 105 -13.37 -14.82 0.97
C ALA A 105 -13.32 -15.58 -0.38
N SER A 106 -13.16 -16.90 -0.29
CA SER A 106 -13.42 -17.85 -1.37
C SER A 106 -14.91 -17.85 -1.69
N THR A 107 -15.35 -16.94 -2.57
CA THR A 107 -16.69 -17.09 -3.16
C THR A 107 -16.61 -18.22 -4.17
N SER A 108 -17.37 -19.28 -3.98
CA SER A 108 -17.52 -20.41 -4.92
C SER A 108 -18.34 -19.96 -6.15
N ASP A 109 -17.78 -19.03 -6.90
CA ASP A 109 -18.28 -18.60 -8.21
C ASP A 109 -17.48 -19.47 -9.18
N GLY A 110 -18.08 -20.52 -9.75
CA GLY A 110 -17.45 -21.63 -10.49
C GLY A 110 -16.64 -21.28 -11.74
N LYS A 111 -16.11 -20.06 -11.83
CA LYS A 111 -15.09 -19.63 -12.78
C LYS A 111 -13.71 -20.00 -12.27
N GLU A 112 -12.92 -20.62 -13.14
CA GLU A 112 -11.51 -20.89 -12.94
C GLU A 112 -10.78 -19.62 -12.50
N ARG A 113 -10.07 -19.70 -11.37
CA ARG A 113 -9.26 -18.60 -10.83
C ARG A 113 -7.80 -18.99 -10.94
N THR A 114 -6.97 -18.08 -11.42
CA THR A 114 -5.53 -18.26 -11.29
C THR A 114 -5.11 -17.78 -9.92
N CYS A 115 -4.60 -18.69 -9.10
CA CYS A 115 -3.98 -18.34 -7.83
C CYS A 115 -2.47 -18.20 -8.02
N ILE A 116 -1.89 -17.18 -7.40
CA ILE A 116 -0.46 -16.93 -7.32
C ILE A 116 -0.04 -16.98 -5.86
N ASP A 117 1.04 -17.71 -5.58
CA ASP A 117 1.65 -17.77 -4.26
C ASP A 117 2.82 -16.80 -4.21
N VAL A 118 2.72 -15.82 -3.32
CA VAL A 118 3.71 -14.74 -3.22
C VAL A 118 4.39 -14.83 -1.88
N CYS A 119 5.66 -15.23 -1.90
CA CYS A 119 6.49 -15.33 -0.71
C CYS A 119 7.52 -14.20 -0.67
N SER A 120 7.70 -13.62 0.51
CA SER A 120 8.76 -12.66 0.80
C SER A 120 9.63 -13.21 1.90
N GLU A 121 10.94 -13.18 1.70
CA GLU A 121 11.92 -13.59 2.71
C GLU A 121 12.78 -12.41 3.13
N HIS A 122 13.00 -12.27 4.43
CA HIS A 122 13.96 -11.33 4.98
C HIS A 122 14.68 -11.93 6.19
N SER A 123 16.01 -11.90 6.19
CA SER A 123 16.84 -12.40 7.30
C SER A 123 16.50 -13.85 7.72
N GLY A 124 16.21 -14.73 6.76
CA GLY A 124 15.83 -16.13 7.01
C GLY A 124 14.39 -16.34 7.51
N VAL A 125 13.60 -15.27 7.62
CA VAL A 125 12.16 -15.34 7.89
C VAL A 125 11.40 -15.25 6.59
N GLN A 126 10.60 -16.26 6.28
CA GLN A 126 9.71 -16.28 5.11
C GLN A 126 8.25 -16.08 5.52
N ASP A 127 7.51 -15.30 4.76
CA ASP A 127 6.05 -15.19 4.84
C ASP A 127 5.45 -15.28 3.44
N CYS A 128 4.32 -15.97 3.30
CA CYS A 128 3.68 -16.25 2.03
C CYS A 128 2.19 -15.93 2.08
N GLN A 129 1.66 -15.44 0.95
CA GLN A 129 0.24 -15.21 0.79
C GLN A 129 -0.19 -15.63 -0.61
N THR A 130 -1.24 -16.47 -0.67
CA THR A 130 -1.91 -16.82 -1.92
C THR A 130 -2.92 -15.73 -2.28
N ARG A 131 -2.90 -15.27 -3.53
CA ARG A 131 -3.95 -14.41 -4.10
C ARG A 131 -4.50 -15.01 -5.37
N CYS A 132 -5.82 -15.06 -5.47
CA CYS A 132 -6.50 -15.58 -6.65
C CYS A 132 -7.14 -14.46 -7.44
N VAL A 133 -6.88 -14.43 -8.74
CA VAL A 133 -7.39 -13.46 -9.70
C VAL A 133 -8.37 -14.10 -10.68
N ARG A 134 -9.20 -13.27 -11.31
CA ARG A 134 -10.20 -13.72 -12.29
C ARG A 134 -9.67 -13.77 -13.72
N ASN A 135 -8.56 -13.08 -13.99
CA ASN A 135 -7.92 -13.00 -15.31
C ASN A 135 -6.46 -12.61 -15.15
N ASP A 136 -5.68 -12.81 -16.21
CA ASP A 136 -4.23 -12.64 -16.18
C ASP A 136 -3.77 -11.19 -16.01
N GLY A 137 -4.58 -10.23 -16.47
CA GLY A 137 -4.31 -8.80 -16.31
C GLY A 137 -4.32 -8.32 -14.85
N GLU A 138 -4.91 -9.10 -13.93
CA GLU A 138 -4.94 -8.77 -12.51
C GLU A 138 -3.71 -9.34 -11.74
N ARG A 139 -2.92 -10.25 -12.35
CA ARG A 139 -1.84 -10.97 -11.64
C ARG A 139 -0.76 -10.03 -11.10
N LEU A 140 -0.35 -9.02 -11.86
CA LEU A 140 0.68 -8.07 -11.40
C LEU A 140 0.23 -7.28 -10.17
N HIS A 141 -1.01 -6.79 -10.17
CA HIS A 141 -1.58 -6.07 -9.05
C HIS A 141 -1.71 -6.98 -7.82
N ALA A 142 -2.27 -8.18 -8.01
CA ALA A 142 -2.40 -9.16 -6.94
C ALA A 142 -1.04 -9.55 -6.37
N CYS A 143 -0.01 -9.70 -7.21
CA CYS A 143 1.33 -10.03 -6.77
C CYS A 143 1.93 -8.91 -5.91
N ARG A 144 1.89 -7.67 -6.41
CA ARG A 144 2.47 -6.52 -5.69
C ARG A 144 1.72 -6.23 -4.39
N GLU A 145 0.39 -6.37 -4.35
CA GLU A 145 -0.38 -6.27 -3.10
C GLU A 145 0.01 -7.37 -2.11
N ALA A 146 0.10 -8.62 -2.56
CA ALA A 146 0.46 -9.76 -1.71
C ALA A 146 1.88 -9.60 -1.15
N CYS A 147 2.84 -9.25 -2.01
CA CYS A 147 4.22 -9.00 -1.61
C CYS A 147 4.29 -7.86 -0.57
N GLN A 148 3.53 -6.78 -0.77
CA GLN A 148 3.55 -5.66 0.17
C GLN A 148 3.14 -6.10 1.58
N VAL A 149 2.18 -7.02 1.67
CA VAL A 149 1.73 -7.62 2.93
C VAL A 149 2.78 -8.58 3.48
N THR A 150 3.21 -9.57 2.70
CA THR A 150 4.11 -10.63 3.19
C THR A 150 5.50 -10.11 3.55
N PHE A 151 6.05 -9.18 2.75
CA PHE A 151 7.34 -8.55 3.05
C PHE A 151 7.29 -7.77 4.36
N SER A 152 6.21 -7.02 4.60
CA SER A 152 6.00 -6.32 5.87
C SER A 152 5.92 -7.29 7.04
N THR A 153 5.22 -8.42 6.89
CA THR A 153 5.12 -9.46 7.93
C THR A 153 6.48 -10.11 8.19
N ALA A 154 7.26 -10.40 7.14
CA ALA A 154 8.62 -10.93 7.28
C ALA A 154 9.53 -9.95 8.03
N CYS A 155 9.47 -8.65 7.71
CA CYS A 155 10.18 -7.60 8.45
C CYS A 155 9.77 -7.53 9.93
N ASP A 156 8.46 -7.58 10.22
CA ASP A 156 7.94 -7.50 11.60
C ASP A 156 8.39 -8.70 12.43
N ARG A 157 8.34 -9.91 11.86
CA ARG A 157 8.84 -11.13 12.50
C ARG A 157 10.35 -11.11 12.69
N ALA A 158 11.11 -10.58 11.74
CA ALA A 158 12.56 -10.45 11.86
C ALA A 158 12.97 -9.39 12.89
N TYR A 159 12.16 -8.33 13.05
CA TYR A 159 12.46 -7.18 13.91
C TYR A 159 11.25 -6.74 14.74
N PRO A 160 10.78 -7.59 15.68
CA PRO A 160 9.60 -7.28 16.47
C PRO A 160 9.83 -6.03 17.31
N ALA A 161 8.79 -5.20 17.45
CA ALA A 161 8.89 -3.92 18.18
C ALA A 161 9.33 -4.08 19.65
N SER A 162 9.13 -5.25 20.25
CA SER A 162 9.56 -5.60 21.61
C SER A 162 11.07 -5.86 21.74
N ALA A 163 11.77 -6.15 20.64
CA ALA A 163 13.21 -6.40 20.65
C ALA A 163 14.02 -5.08 20.69
N PRO A 164 15.22 -5.07 21.29
CA PRO A 164 16.12 -3.92 21.25
C PRO A 164 16.38 -3.46 19.81
N GLY A 165 16.03 -2.20 19.51
CA GLY A 165 16.19 -1.64 18.16
C GLY A 165 15.18 -2.14 17.12
N GLY A 166 14.22 -2.99 17.50
CA GLY A 166 13.25 -3.60 16.58
C GLY A 166 12.51 -2.58 15.71
N ALA A 167 12.01 -1.48 16.30
CA ALA A 167 11.33 -0.43 15.55
C ALA A 167 12.22 0.28 14.49
N LYS A 168 13.53 0.41 14.75
CA LYS A 168 14.48 0.98 13.77
C LYS A 168 14.76 -0.05 12.67
N ASN A 169 15.09 -1.29 13.06
CA ASN A 169 15.43 -2.34 12.10
C ASN A 169 14.23 -2.72 11.21
N TYR A 170 13.01 -2.70 11.75
CA TYR A 170 11.77 -2.85 10.99
C TYR A 170 11.63 -1.78 9.91
N ARG A 171 11.87 -0.51 10.26
CA ARG A 171 11.84 0.60 9.31
C ARG A 171 12.92 0.46 8.24
N ASP A 172 14.12 0.09 8.64
CA ASP A 172 15.24 -0.13 7.72
C ASP A 172 14.93 -1.31 6.76
N CYS A 173 14.29 -2.37 7.27
CA CYS A 173 13.78 -3.49 6.47
C CYS A 173 12.75 -3.04 5.43
N LEU A 174 11.74 -2.28 5.86
CA LEU A 174 10.70 -1.76 4.97
C LEU A 174 11.22 -0.82 3.87
N ALA A 175 12.42 -0.24 4.02
CA ALA A 175 13.04 0.54 2.96
C ALA A 175 13.33 -0.28 1.68
N HIS A 176 13.40 -1.62 1.80
CA HIS A 176 13.60 -2.54 0.67
C HIS A 176 12.29 -2.97 -0.01
N LEU A 177 11.13 -2.70 0.61
CA LEU A 177 9.80 -3.16 0.18
C LEU A 177 9.54 -2.98 -1.32
N THR A 178 9.75 -1.76 -1.84
CA THR A 178 9.49 -1.44 -3.25
C THR A 178 10.35 -2.29 -4.20
N ARG A 179 11.65 -2.37 -3.93
CA ARG A 179 12.58 -3.12 -4.79
C ARG A 179 12.30 -4.62 -4.70
N SER A 180 12.11 -5.14 -3.50
CA SER A 180 11.78 -6.56 -3.28
C SER A 180 10.49 -6.95 -4.01
N CYS A 181 9.42 -6.15 -3.90
CA CYS A 181 8.17 -6.47 -4.59
C CYS A 181 8.24 -6.28 -6.11
N HIS A 182 9.07 -5.36 -6.60
CA HIS A 182 9.32 -5.26 -8.04
C HIS A 182 10.04 -6.51 -8.57
N GLU A 183 11.08 -6.98 -7.87
CA GLU A 183 11.84 -8.18 -8.24
C GLU A 183 10.98 -9.45 -8.14
N THR A 184 10.22 -9.63 -7.06
CA THR A 184 9.32 -10.78 -6.85
C THR A 184 8.24 -10.85 -7.93
N CYS A 185 7.69 -9.71 -8.35
CA CYS A 185 6.55 -9.68 -9.28
C CYS A 185 6.94 -9.41 -10.74
N LYS A 186 8.23 -9.46 -11.08
CA LYS A 186 8.75 -9.13 -12.42
C LYS A 186 8.17 -10.02 -13.53
N GLU A 187 7.83 -11.27 -13.22
CA GLU A 187 7.27 -12.20 -14.20
C GLU A 187 5.87 -11.78 -14.70
N TYR A 188 5.18 -10.92 -13.94
CA TYR A 188 3.86 -10.41 -14.28
C TYR A 188 3.90 -9.03 -14.96
N THR A 189 5.09 -8.46 -15.21
CA THR A 189 5.25 -7.21 -15.98
C THR A 189 5.38 -7.56 -17.46
N SER A 190 4.25 -7.86 -18.10
CA SER A 190 4.15 -8.13 -19.53
C SER A 190 3.85 -6.85 -20.33
#